data_AF-A0A946M5Z7-F1
#
_entry.id   AF-A0A946M5Z7-F1
#
_cell.length_a   1.000
_cell.length_b   1.000
_cell.length_c   1.000
_cell.angle_alpha   90.00
_cell.angle_beta   90.00
_cell.angle_gamma   90.00
#
_symmetry.space_group_name_H-M   'P 1'
#
loop_
_entity.id
_entity.type
_entity.pdbx_description
1 polymer ?
#
loop_
_entity_poly.entity_id
_entity_poly.type
_entity_poly.pdbx_seq_one_letter_code
_entity_poly.pdbx_strand_id
1 'polypeptide(L)'
;TGAYKGSLDAGTTNRSQGQDKARTSSLYKGNMDFQIADRVVEVAEKYGKTPAQISLAWICNKPEITSPIVGVSRVEQLMQLMESTSITLEDDDVAYLEALYQPLQNLLSIGMS
;
A
#
# COMPACT_ATOMS: atom_id res chain seq x y z
N THR A 1 1.87 3.06 12.23
CA THR A 1 0.41 2.93 12.39
C THR A 1 -0.14 2.08 11.25
N GLY A 2 -1.23 1.34 11.45
CA GLY A 2 -1.81 0.50 10.39
C GLY A 2 -2.74 -0.56 10.95
N ALA A 3 -3.83 -0.88 10.25
CA ALA A 3 -4.79 -1.87 10.72
C ALA A 3 -4.21 -3.29 10.72
N TYR A 4 -3.20 -3.59 9.90
CA TYR A 4 -2.72 -4.95 9.65
C TYR A 4 -1.23 -5.14 9.99
N LYS A 5 -0.81 -4.78 11.21
CA LYS A 5 0.60 -4.89 11.63
C LYS A 5 1.11 -6.33 11.52
N GLY A 6 2.00 -6.60 10.57
CA GLY A 6 2.67 -7.89 10.37
C GLY A 6 1.80 -9.07 9.93
N SER A 7 0.47 -8.96 9.97
CA SER A 7 -0.46 -10.03 9.56
C SER A 7 -1.89 -9.51 9.41
N LEU A 8 -2.72 -10.25 8.66
CA LEU A 8 -4.17 -10.08 8.62
C LEU A 8 -4.84 -10.27 9.98
N ASP A 9 -4.25 -11.09 10.86
CA ASP A 9 -4.81 -11.42 12.17
C ASP A 9 -4.69 -10.27 13.18
N ALA A 10 -3.79 -9.30 12.93
CA ALA A 10 -3.66 -8.09 13.73
C ALA A 10 -4.76 -7.05 13.45
N GLY A 11 -5.65 -7.34 12.49
CA GLY A 11 -6.72 -6.47 12.02
C GLY A 11 -7.85 -6.18 13.01
N THR A 12 -8.14 -4.90 13.23
CA THR A 12 -9.22 -4.42 14.12
C THR A 12 -10.49 -3.94 13.40
N THR A 13 -10.58 -4.13 12.08
CA THR A 13 -11.71 -3.65 11.26
C THR A 13 -12.71 -4.76 10.94
N ASN A 14 -13.93 -4.39 10.54
CA ASN A 14 -14.90 -5.36 10.00
C ASN A 14 -14.40 -6.12 8.77
N ARG A 15 -13.35 -5.63 8.08
CA ARG A 15 -12.75 -6.32 6.92
C ARG A 15 -11.71 -7.37 7.32
N SER A 16 -11.20 -7.29 8.55
CA SER A 16 -10.26 -8.25 9.13
C SER A 16 -10.92 -9.24 10.09
N GLN A 17 -12.21 -9.05 10.37
CA GLN A 17 -13.03 -9.88 11.25
C GLN A 17 -14.33 -10.29 10.53
N GLY A 18 -15.07 -11.26 11.06
CA GLY A 18 -16.38 -11.65 10.51
C GLY A 18 -16.33 -12.24 9.09
N GLN A 19 -17.46 -12.17 8.36
CA GLN A 19 -17.62 -12.81 7.05
C GLN A 19 -16.67 -12.27 5.98
N ASP A 20 -16.23 -11.02 6.09
CA ASP A 20 -15.34 -10.37 5.11
C ASP A 20 -13.88 -10.86 5.20
N LYS A 21 -13.49 -11.53 6.29
CA LYS A 21 -12.12 -12.03 6.49
C LYS A 21 -11.67 -12.94 5.36
N ALA A 22 -12.53 -13.88 4.93
CA ALA A 22 -12.19 -14.82 3.86
C ALA A 22 -11.89 -14.12 2.52
N ARG A 23 -12.68 -13.10 2.19
CA ARG A 23 -12.46 -12.26 1.00
C ARG A 23 -11.18 -11.44 1.12
N THR A 24 -10.92 -10.84 2.28
CA THR A 24 -9.69 -10.07 2.50
C THR A 24 -8.46 -10.96 2.39
N SER A 25 -8.46 -12.14 3.03
CA SER A 25 -7.35 -13.09 2.97
C SER A 25 -7.06 -13.62 1.56
N SER A 26 -8.06 -13.67 0.67
CA SER A 26 -7.83 -14.09 -0.70
C SER A 26 -7.20 -13.01 -1.59
N LEU A 27 -7.18 -11.75 -1.16
CA LEU A 27 -6.61 -10.63 -1.92
C LEU A 27 -5.10 -10.41 -1.64
N TYR A 28 -4.62 -10.74 -0.44
CA TYR A 28 -3.23 -10.57 -0.03
C TYR A 28 -2.50 -11.91 -0.02
N LYS A 29 -1.96 -12.30 -1.18
CA LYS A 29 -1.28 -13.59 -1.40
C LYS A 29 0.23 -13.47 -1.46
N GLY A 30 0.79 -12.26 -1.37
CA GLY A 30 2.22 -12.04 -1.51
C GLY A 30 2.94 -12.37 -0.21
N ASN A 31 4.04 -13.13 -0.32
CA ASN A 31 4.89 -13.47 0.82
C ASN A 31 5.52 -12.24 1.49
N MET A 32 5.57 -11.12 0.76
CA MET A 32 6.19 -9.86 1.18
C MET A 32 5.18 -8.75 1.49
N ASP A 33 3.87 -9.01 1.41
CA ASP A 33 2.83 -7.97 1.52
C ASP A 33 2.96 -7.16 2.82
N PHE A 34 3.18 -7.83 3.95
CA PHE A 34 3.31 -7.17 5.26
C PHE A 34 4.67 -6.51 5.45
N GLN A 35 5.75 -7.12 4.96
CA GLN A 35 7.09 -6.53 5.02
C GLN A 35 7.18 -5.27 4.17
N ILE A 36 6.54 -5.24 3.00
CA ILE A 36 6.41 -4.04 2.17
C ILE A 36 5.60 -2.98 2.93
N ALA A 37 4.48 -3.36 3.56
CA ALA A 37 3.70 -2.43 4.38
C ALA A 37 4.50 -1.84 5.55
N ASP A 38 5.35 -2.63 6.20
CA ASP A 38 6.23 -2.17 7.28
C ASP A 38 7.27 -1.17 6.75
N ARG A 39 7.87 -1.42 5.56
CA ARG A 39 8.76 -0.44 4.91
C ARG A 39 8.06 0.89 4.60
N VAL A 40 6.81 0.85 4.16
CA VAL A 40 6.01 2.07 3.95
C VAL A 40 5.84 2.83 5.26
N VAL A 41 5.62 2.13 6.38
CA VAL A 41 5.53 2.76 7.71
C VAL A 41 6.85 3.41 8.11
N GLU A 42 7.99 2.73 7.92
CA GLU A 42 9.32 3.27 8.22
C GLU A 42 9.61 4.54 7.41
N VAL A 43 9.33 4.53 6.10
CA VAL A 43 9.51 5.71 5.24
C VAL A 43 8.54 6.81 5.66
N ALA A 44 7.30 6.48 6.03
CA ALA A 44 6.35 7.49 6.53
C ALA A 44 6.84 8.18 7.80
N GLU A 45 7.47 7.43 8.72
CA GLU A 45 8.11 7.98 9.92
C GLU A 45 9.30 8.89 9.56
N LYS A 46 10.16 8.49 8.61
CA LYS A 46 11.27 9.32 8.10
C LYS A 46 10.80 10.69 7.62
N TYR A 47 9.67 10.75 6.90
CA TYR A 47 9.14 12.00 6.33
C TYR A 47 8.15 12.74 7.24
N GLY A 48 7.81 12.20 8.41
CA GLY A 48 6.75 12.75 9.27
C GLY A 48 5.38 12.77 8.60
N LYS A 49 5.10 11.78 7.74
CA LYS A 49 3.86 11.64 6.95
C LYS A 49 3.12 10.38 7.36
N THR A 50 1.93 10.18 6.77
CA THR A 50 1.20 8.92 6.96
C THR A 50 1.59 7.87 5.92
N PRO A 51 1.48 6.57 6.25
CA PRO A 51 1.72 5.50 5.29
C PRO A 51 0.93 5.65 3.99
N ALA A 52 -0.34 6.07 4.08
CA ALA A 52 -1.18 6.29 2.91
C ALA A 52 -0.66 7.44 2.01
N GLN A 53 -0.13 8.50 2.60
CA GLN A 53 0.50 9.59 1.83
C GLN A 53 1.78 9.13 1.14
N ILE A 54 2.62 8.32 1.79
CA ILE A 54 3.83 7.76 1.18
C ILE A 54 3.49 6.81 0.04
N SER A 55 2.54 5.90 0.22
CA SER A 55 2.10 5.00 -0.85
C SER A 55 1.56 5.76 -2.05
N LEU A 56 0.79 6.83 -1.82
CA LEU A 56 0.24 7.66 -2.88
C LEU A 56 1.32 8.52 -3.57
N ALA A 57 2.28 9.06 -2.82
CA ALA A 57 3.43 9.77 -3.39
C ALA A 57 4.28 8.84 -4.29
N TRP A 58 4.50 7.60 -3.84
CA TRP A 58 5.23 6.60 -4.62
C TRP A 58 4.56 6.28 -5.95
N ILE A 59 3.25 6.02 -5.96
CA ILE A 59 2.54 5.68 -7.21
C ILE A 59 2.43 6.88 -8.15
N CYS A 60 2.30 8.10 -7.62
CA CYS A 60 2.31 9.34 -8.40
C CYS A 60 3.66 9.63 -9.06
N ASN A 61 4.76 9.07 -8.54
CA ASN A 61 6.10 9.22 -9.12
C ASN A 61 6.36 8.26 -10.30
N LYS A 62 5.39 7.40 -10.65
CA LYS A 62 5.53 6.46 -11.77
C LYS A 62 5.13 7.12 -13.09
N PRO A 63 6.04 7.20 -14.09
CA PRO A 63 5.76 7.91 -15.33
C PRO A 63 4.61 7.27 -16.14
N GLU A 64 4.34 5.99 -15.93
CA GLU A 64 3.23 5.27 -16.57
C GLU A 64 1.87 5.58 -15.94
N ILE A 65 1.84 6.23 -14.77
CA ILE A 65 0.61 6.51 -14.02
C ILE A 65 0.16 7.94 -14.26
N THR A 66 -0.97 8.11 -14.96
CA THR A 66 -1.58 9.43 -15.19
C THR A 66 -2.38 9.93 -13.98
N SER A 67 -3.15 9.05 -13.33
CA SER A 67 -4.00 9.43 -12.21
C SER A 67 -4.32 8.22 -11.33
N PRO A 68 -3.97 8.23 -10.02
CA PRO A 68 -4.36 7.18 -9.10
C PRO A 68 -5.82 7.32 -8.68
N ILE A 69 -6.52 6.18 -8.54
CA ILE A 69 -7.88 6.13 -7.99
C ILE A 69 -7.80 5.93 -6.48
N VAL A 70 -8.41 6.84 -5.71
CA VAL A 70 -8.45 6.77 -4.24
C VAL A 70 -9.88 6.64 -3.74
N GLY A 71 -10.12 5.71 -2.81
CA GLY A 71 -11.41 5.52 -2.15
C GLY A 71 -11.36 6.03 -0.71
N VAL A 72 -12.19 7.02 -0.39
CA VAL A 72 -12.29 7.61 0.95
C VAL A 72 -13.75 7.62 1.42
N SER A 73 -13.97 7.46 2.73
CA SER A 73 -15.32 7.53 3.32
C SER A 73 -15.57 8.84 4.07
N ARG A 74 -14.53 9.68 4.22
CA ARG A 74 -14.59 10.97 4.90
C ARG A 74 -13.78 12.01 4.14
N VAL A 75 -14.25 13.26 4.13
CA VAL A 75 -13.62 14.35 3.36
C VAL A 75 -12.23 14.70 3.90
N GLU A 76 -12.01 14.55 5.21
CA GLU A 76 -10.72 14.83 5.83
C GLU A 76 -9.62 13.90 5.31
N GLN A 77 -9.97 12.64 4.99
CA GLN A 77 -9.05 11.70 4.38
C GLN A 77 -8.65 12.13 2.96
N LEU A 78 -9.60 12.70 2.21
CA LEU A 78 -9.29 13.25 0.88
C LEU A 78 -8.28 14.38 0.97
N MET A 79 -8.54 15.35 1.85
CA MET A 79 -7.65 16.50 2.06
C MET A 79 -6.24 16.06 2.47
N GLN A 80 -6.15 15.07 3.37
CA GLN A 80 -4.87 14.51 3.79
C GLN A 80 -4.13 13.80 2.64
N LEU A 81 -4.84 13.05 1.80
CA LEU A 81 -4.25 12.39 0.64
C LEU A 81 -3.81 13.39 -0.43
N MET A 82 -4.49 14.52 -0.59
CA MET A 82 -4.07 15.56 -1.54
C MET A 82 -2.65 16.09 -1.26
N GLU A 83 -2.24 16.15 0.01
CA GLU A 83 -0.88 16.56 0.39
C GLU A 83 0.20 15.63 -0.17
N SER A 84 -0.13 14.38 -0.52
CA SER A 84 0.84 13.44 -1.11
C SER A 84 1.38 13.90 -2.45
N THR A 85 0.63 14.71 -3.20
CA THR A 85 1.04 15.25 -4.50
C THR A 85 2.23 16.22 -4.40
N SER A 86 2.48 16.74 -3.19
CA SER A 86 3.62 17.63 -2.90
C SER A 86 4.81 16.90 -2.26
N ILE A 87 4.72 15.58 -2.06
CA ILE A 87 5.81 14.79 -1.49
C ILE A 87 6.70 14.29 -2.63
N THR A 88 7.99 14.62 -2.56
CA THR A 88 9.01 14.02 -3.42
C THR A 88 9.79 13.01 -2.60
N LEU A 89 9.82 11.77 -3.06
CA LEU A 89 10.62 10.69 -2.45
C LEU A 89 12.00 10.67 -3.10
N GLU A 90 13.04 10.48 -2.29
CA GLU A 90 14.40 10.22 -2.78
C GLU A 90 14.46 8.87 -3.52
N ASP A 91 15.36 8.76 -4.51
CA ASP A 91 15.53 7.54 -5.30
C ASP A 91 15.84 6.32 -4.42
N ASP A 92 16.61 6.51 -3.34
CA ASP A 92 16.93 5.47 -2.37
C ASP A 92 15.69 4.97 -1.62
N ASP A 93 14.75 5.86 -1.28
CA ASP A 93 13.51 5.47 -0.62
C ASP A 93 12.58 4.73 -1.58
N VAL A 94 12.53 5.16 -2.85
CA VAL A 94 11.77 4.45 -3.90
C VAL A 94 12.34 3.04 -4.09
N ALA A 95 13.66 2.91 -4.22
CA ALA A 95 14.32 1.62 -4.34
C ALA A 95 14.09 0.75 -3.09
N TYR A 96 14.12 1.36 -1.90
CA TYR A 96 13.84 0.66 -0.64
C TYR A 96 12.42 0.09 -0.59
N LEU A 97 11.41 0.87 -1.01
CA LEU A 97 10.01 0.42 -1.06
C LEU A 97 9.81 -0.73 -2.06
N GLU A 98 10.57 -0.76 -3.15
CA GLU A 98 10.42 -1.74 -4.24
C GLU A 98 11.23 -3.03 -4.06
N ALA A 99 12.31 -2.99 -3.28
CA ALA A 99 13.27 -4.09 -3.24
C ALA A 99 12.70 -5.44 -2.73
N LEU A 100 11.53 -5.45 -2.08
CA LEU A 100 10.85 -6.68 -1.64
C LEU A 100 9.74 -7.14 -2.60
N TYR A 101 9.44 -6.41 -3.66
CA TYR A 101 8.37 -6.76 -4.58
C TYR A 101 8.65 -8.11 -5.25
N GLN A 102 7.66 -9.01 -5.16
CA GLN A 102 7.66 -10.28 -5.85
C GLN A 102 6.36 -10.40 -6.66
N PRO A 103 6.42 -10.65 -7.98
CA PRO A 103 5.23 -10.85 -8.79
C PRO A 103 4.41 -12.03 -8.28
N LEU A 104 3.08 -11.84 -8.20
CA LEU A 104 2.15 -12.93 -7.93
C LEU A 104 1.94 -13.77 -9.18
N GLN A 105 1.77 -15.09 -9.00
CA GLN A 105 1.28 -15.94 -10.09
C GLN A 105 -0.17 -15.57 -10.44
N ASN A 106 -0.37 -15.22 -11.71
CA ASN A 106 -1.66 -14.99 -12.35
C ASN A 106 -1.75 -15.75 -13.68
N LEU A 107 -2.90 -15.72 -14.35
CA LEU A 107 -3.12 -16.43 -15.62
C LEU A 107 -2.09 -16.06 -16.70
N LEU A 108 -1.71 -14.77 -16.76
CA LEU A 108 -0.70 -14.28 -17.69
C LEU A 108 0.69 -14.86 -17.40
N SER A 109 1.06 -14.99 -16.13
CA SER A 109 2.35 -15.54 -15.70
C SER A 109 2.52 -17.04 -15.97
N ILE A 110 1.42 -17.76 -16.25
CA ILE A 110 1.44 -19.19 -16.62
C ILE A 110 1.17 -19.42 -18.12
N GLY A 111 1.25 -18.37 -18.94
CA GLY A 111 1.13 -18.46 -20.39
C GLY A 111 -0.31 -18.67 -20.90
N MET A 112 -1.32 -18.41 -20.07
CA MET A 112 -2.71 -18.43 -20.48
C MET A 112 -3.15 -17.00 -20.81
N SER A 113 -3.47 -16.76 -22.08
CA SER A 113 -4.13 -15.55 -22.60
C SER A 113 -5.42 -15.92 -23.32
#